data_AF-I7CFM9-F1
#
_entry.id   AF-I7CFM9-F1
#
_cell.length_a   1.000
_cell.length_b   1.000
_cell.length_c   1.000
_cell.angle_alpha   90.00
_cell.angle_beta   90.00
_cell.angle_gamma   90.00
#
_symmetry.space_group_name_H-M   'P 1'
#
loop_
_entity.id
_entity.type
_entity.pdbx_description
1 polymer ?
#
loop_
_entity_poly.entity_id
_entity_poly.type
_entity_poly.pdbx_seq_one_letter_code
_entity_poly.pdbx_strand_id
1 'polypeptide(L)'
;MIPMRDREETPIGVDVGEYNLYTACPVDLPDWRGAHAVCGDDLCQRLDDFRREVAALLASSYDRATIAAYIQQRRDALIAALDAAARTVCEYATAYDDPVLVTEDSHYSPDLWAWLTDPDAHRGSAWLLSAAHLRLRAVAAEYRLPVTAVTEAYSTQECHACGVLGTRELNTTVRCTNSNCHVDTVAADFNAAKVLARRYYPGRCCDYRPRESAHSGDHQALAADGGLRD
;
A
#
# COMPACT_ATOMS: atom_id res chain seq x y z
N MET A 1 20.82 -7.06 36.41
CA MET A 1 21.09 -6.85 34.97
C MET A 1 20.44 -8.01 34.24
N ILE A 2 19.24 -7.79 33.73
CA ILE A 2 18.50 -8.81 32.96
C ILE A 2 19.05 -8.74 31.53
N PRO A 3 19.45 -9.85 30.89
CA PRO A 3 19.81 -9.78 29.49
C PRO A 3 18.54 -9.45 28.71
N MET A 4 18.52 -8.28 28.07
CA MET A 4 17.59 -8.03 26.98
C MET A 4 17.89 -9.12 25.95
N ARG A 5 17.02 -10.12 25.84
CA ARG A 5 16.92 -10.84 24.58
C ARG A 5 16.64 -9.75 23.55
N ASP A 6 17.49 -9.61 22.54
CA ASP A 6 17.06 -9.07 21.26
C ASP A 6 15.84 -9.91 20.89
N ARG A 7 14.65 -9.39 21.20
CA ARG A 7 13.43 -9.93 20.63
C ARG A 7 13.56 -9.51 19.18
N GLU A 8 13.97 -10.46 18.34
CA GLU A 8 13.83 -10.27 16.91
C GLU A 8 12.33 -10.14 16.69
N GLU A 9 11.87 -8.90 16.57
CA GLU A 9 10.55 -8.59 16.04
C GLU A 9 10.33 -9.44 14.78
N THR A 10 9.07 -9.76 14.48
CA THR A 10 8.72 -10.45 13.23
C THR A 10 8.21 -9.40 12.24
N PRO A 11 9.04 -8.91 11.29
CA PRO A 11 8.56 -8.04 10.24
C PRO A 11 7.58 -8.77 9.34
N ILE A 12 6.42 -8.16 9.14
CA ILE A 12 5.39 -8.60 8.20
C ILE A 12 5.25 -7.48 7.19
N GLY A 13 5.79 -7.70 6.00
CA GLY A 13 5.63 -6.74 4.92
C GLY A 13 4.21 -6.79 4.39
N VAL A 14 3.62 -5.61 4.18
CA VAL A 14 2.25 -5.45 3.67
C VAL A 14 2.32 -4.62 2.39
N ASP A 15 2.13 -5.30 1.27
CA ASP A 15 1.95 -4.69 -0.04
C ASP A 15 0.49 -4.26 -0.22
N VAL A 16 0.25 -3.09 -0.83
CA VAL A 16 -1.08 -2.51 -1.03
C VAL A 16 -1.33 -2.33 -2.52
N GLY A 17 -2.37 -2.97 -3.04
CA GLY A 17 -2.68 -2.98 -4.47
C GLY A 17 -4.18 -2.93 -4.78
N GLU A 18 -4.53 -2.92 -6.06
CA GLU A 18 -5.94 -2.88 -6.49
C GLU A 18 -6.59 -4.27 -6.57
N TYR A 19 -5.80 -5.29 -6.92
CA TYR A 19 -6.28 -6.67 -7.06
C TYR A 19 -6.27 -7.39 -5.72
N ASN A 20 -5.11 -7.39 -5.06
CA ASN A 20 -5.01 -7.69 -3.64
C ASN A 20 -4.88 -6.35 -2.91
N LEU A 21 -5.95 -5.96 -2.20
CA LEU A 21 -5.96 -4.73 -1.40
C LEU A 21 -4.82 -4.72 -0.38
N TYR A 22 -4.60 -5.87 0.25
CA TYR A 22 -3.46 -6.12 1.10
C TYR A 22 -2.86 -7.48 0.79
N THR A 23 -1.55 -7.57 0.69
CA THR A 23 -0.80 -8.82 0.73
C THR A 23 0.21 -8.76 1.87
N ALA A 24 0.00 -9.56 2.91
CA ALA A 24 0.83 -9.60 4.11
C ALA A 24 1.75 -10.84 4.08
N CYS A 25 3.04 -10.64 4.34
CA CYS A 25 4.04 -11.70 4.29
C CYS A 25 5.13 -11.52 5.36
N PRO A 26 5.31 -12.48 6.30
CA PRO A 26 6.37 -12.41 7.30
C PRO A 26 7.74 -12.67 6.67
N VAL A 27 8.77 -12.07 7.25
CA VAL A 27 10.16 -12.12 6.74
C VAL A 27 10.73 -13.54 6.65
N ASP A 28 10.27 -14.47 7.49
CA ASP A 28 10.78 -15.85 7.54
C ASP A 28 9.96 -16.86 6.73
N LEU A 29 8.88 -16.42 6.09
CA LEU A 29 8.06 -17.30 5.26
C LEU A 29 8.84 -17.90 4.07
N PRO A 30 8.93 -19.24 3.94
CA PRO A 30 9.76 -19.86 2.91
C PRO A 30 9.16 -19.76 1.50
N ASP A 31 7.84 -19.73 1.38
CA ASP A 31 7.13 -19.58 0.11
C ASP A 31 5.81 -18.80 0.28
N TRP A 32 5.11 -18.57 -0.83
CA TRP A 32 3.90 -17.75 -0.86
C TRP A 32 2.67 -18.35 -0.19
N ARG A 33 2.64 -19.65 0.13
CA ARG A 33 1.43 -20.33 0.62
C ARG A 33 0.98 -19.87 2.00
N GLY A 34 1.90 -19.34 2.80
CA GLY A 34 1.58 -18.77 4.11
C GLY A 34 1.31 -17.26 4.09
N ALA A 35 1.44 -16.60 2.94
CA ALA A 35 1.13 -15.19 2.82
C ALA A 35 -0.38 -14.99 2.81
N HIS A 36 -0.84 -13.88 3.36
CA HIS A 36 -2.26 -13.58 3.46
C HIS A 36 -2.64 -12.46 2.50
N ALA A 37 -3.58 -12.72 1.61
CA ALA A 37 -4.07 -11.75 0.65
C ALA A 37 -5.54 -11.43 0.92
N VAL A 38 -5.88 -10.13 0.92
CA VAL A 38 -7.25 -9.63 0.97
C VAL A 38 -7.60 -9.10 -0.42
N CYS A 39 -8.60 -9.69 -1.07
CA CYS A 39 -9.04 -9.29 -2.40
C CYS A 39 -9.61 -7.86 -2.41
N GLY A 40 -9.23 -7.06 -3.39
CA GLY A 40 -9.68 -5.68 -3.60
C GLY A 40 -10.80 -5.51 -4.63
N ASP A 41 -11.14 -6.56 -5.40
CA ASP A 41 -12.09 -6.46 -6.53
C ASP A 41 -13.47 -5.93 -6.11
N ASP A 42 -14.03 -6.44 -5.00
CA ASP A 42 -15.33 -5.99 -4.48
C ASP A 42 -15.32 -4.49 -4.13
N LEU A 43 -14.22 -4.00 -3.55
CA LEU A 43 -14.11 -2.61 -3.14
C LEU A 43 -13.85 -1.69 -4.36
N CYS A 44 -13.03 -2.13 -5.30
CA CYS A 44 -12.84 -1.48 -6.60
C CYS A 44 -14.18 -1.33 -7.33
N GLN A 45 -14.98 -2.40 -7.40
CA GLN A 45 -16.29 -2.37 -8.05
C GLN A 45 -17.24 -1.39 -7.37
N ARG A 46 -17.29 -1.40 -6.02
CA ARG A 46 -18.11 -0.43 -5.26
C ARG A 46 -17.68 1.01 -5.50
N LEU A 47 -16.40 1.28 -5.67
CA LEU A 47 -15.88 2.61 -6.01
C LEU A 47 -16.30 3.04 -7.42
N ASP A 48 -16.14 2.17 -8.41
CA ASP A 48 -16.54 2.45 -9.78
C ASP A 48 -18.06 2.66 -9.90
N ASP A 49 -18.85 1.89 -9.16
CA ASP A 49 -20.30 2.08 -9.03
C ASP A 49 -20.62 3.43 -8.40
N PHE A 50 -19.95 3.76 -7.29
CA PHE A 50 -20.15 5.01 -6.59
C PHE A 50 -19.82 6.23 -7.47
N ARG A 51 -18.75 6.16 -8.28
CA ARG A 51 -18.41 7.21 -9.25
C ARG A 51 -19.53 7.44 -10.26
N ARG A 52 -20.07 6.36 -10.84
CA ARG A 52 -21.19 6.43 -11.80
C ARG A 52 -22.44 7.00 -11.16
N GLU A 53 -22.75 6.60 -9.92
CA GLU A 53 -23.88 7.12 -9.15
C GLU A 53 -23.72 8.62 -8.86
N VAL A 54 -22.53 9.07 -8.45
CA VAL A 54 -22.24 10.49 -8.20
C VAL A 54 -22.38 11.31 -9.48
N ALA A 55 -21.86 10.83 -10.61
CA ALA A 55 -22.04 11.50 -11.89
C ALA A 55 -23.53 11.67 -12.25
N ALA A 56 -24.34 10.63 -12.05
CA ALA A 56 -25.78 10.68 -12.29
C ALA A 56 -26.51 11.63 -11.33
N LEU A 57 -26.12 11.64 -10.05
CA LEU A 57 -26.69 12.55 -9.05
C LEU A 57 -26.37 14.01 -9.36
N LEU A 58 -25.14 14.31 -9.77
CA LEU A 58 -24.73 15.67 -10.15
C LEU A 58 -25.44 16.18 -11.41
N ALA A 59 -25.87 15.28 -12.31
CA ALA A 59 -26.67 15.62 -13.49
C ALA A 59 -28.19 15.69 -13.22
N SER A 60 -28.63 15.41 -11.99
CA SER A 60 -30.04 15.35 -11.62
C SER A 60 -30.58 16.68 -11.08
N SER A 61 -31.87 16.72 -10.73
CA SER A 61 -32.52 17.84 -10.06
C SER A 61 -32.48 17.76 -8.53
N TYR A 62 -31.80 16.77 -7.94
CA TYR A 62 -31.66 16.67 -6.48
C TYR A 62 -30.92 17.87 -5.91
N ASP A 63 -31.33 18.32 -4.74
CA ASP A 63 -30.66 19.42 -4.06
C ASP A 63 -29.28 19.00 -3.51
N ARG A 64 -28.45 20.00 -3.21
CA ARG A 64 -27.08 19.82 -2.72
C ARG A 64 -27.00 19.01 -1.43
N ALA A 65 -27.95 19.18 -0.50
CA ALA A 65 -27.94 18.49 0.77
C ALA A 65 -28.22 17.00 0.61
N THR A 66 -29.18 16.66 -0.26
CA THR A 66 -29.50 15.28 -0.64
C THR A 66 -28.29 14.59 -1.27
N ILE A 67 -27.61 15.26 -2.22
CA ILE A 67 -26.41 14.71 -2.87
C ILE A 67 -25.27 14.54 -1.85
N ALA A 68 -25.03 15.52 -0.99
CA ALA A 68 -23.98 15.45 0.03
C ALA A 68 -24.21 14.30 1.03
N ALA A 69 -25.46 14.12 1.49
CA ALA A 69 -25.81 13.03 2.39
C ALA A 69 -25.59 11.65 1.75
N TYR A 70 -25.94 11.51 0.47
CA TYR A 70 -25.69 10.27 -0.29
C TYR A 70 -24.18 9.97 -0.37
N ILE A 71 -23.38 10.96 -0.77
CA ILE A 71 -21.93 10.84 -0.89
C ILE A 71 -21.31 10.45 0.45
N GLN A 72 -21.73 11.10 1.54
CA GLN A 72 -21.23 10.81 2.87
C GLN A 72 -21.54 9.36 3.29
N GLN A 73 -22.79 8.91 3.13
CA GLN A 73 -23.20 7.56 3.47
C GLN A 73 -22.37 6.50 2.71
N ARG A 74 -22.17 6.70 1.41
CA ARG A 74 -21.38 5.78 0.57
C ARG A 74 -19.91 5.79 0.94
N ARG A 75 -19.34 6.97 1.23
CA ARG A 75 -17.97 7.11 1.75
C ARG A 75 -17.79 6.33 3.04
N ASP A 76 -18.70 6.49 4.01
CA ASP A 76 -18.60 5.82 5.31
C ASP A 76 -18.64 4.29 5.15
N ALA A 77 -19.47 3.77 4.23
CA ALA A 77 -19.50 2.35 3.90
C ALA A 77 -18.20 1.84 3.28
N LEU A 78 -17.55 2.62 2.41
CA LEU A 78 -16.24 2.29 1.84
C LEU A 78 -15.14 2.28 2.91
N ILE A 79 -15.13 3.27 3.80
CA ILE A 79 -14.19 3.31 4.93
C ILE A 79 -14.40 2.11 5.85
N ALA A 80 -15.64 1.75 6.16
CA ALA A 80 -15.93 0.57 6.99
C ALA A 80 -15.45 -0.74 6.34
N ALA A 81 -15.53 -0.86 5.02
CA ALA A 81 -15.00 -2.00 4.28
C ALA A 81 -13.46 -2.04 4.27
N LEU A 82 -12.80 -0.89 4.13
CA LEU A 82 -11.35 -0.78 4.29
C LEU A 82 -10.91 -1.17 5.70
N ASP A 83 -11.63 -0.73 6.74
CA ASP A 83 -11.34 -1.12 8.12
C ASP A 83 -11.49 -2.62 8.32
N ALA A 84 -12.53 -3.23 7.74
CA ALA A 84 -12.71 -4.68 7.80
C ALA A 84 -11.54 -5.42 7.13
N ALA A 85 -11.10 -4.98 5.96
CA ALA A 85 -9.94 -5.55 5.28
C ALA A 85 -8.64 -5.40 6.09
N ALA A 86 -8.41 -4.23 6.68
CA ALA A 86 -7.27 -3.96 7.54
C ALA A 86 -7.29 -4.82 8.82
N ARG A 87 -8.47 -5.07 9.41
CA ARG A 87 -8.61 -6.00 10.55
C ARG A 87 -8.16 -7.40 10.18
N THR A 88 -8.53 -7.91 9.01
CA THR A 88 -8.08 -9.23 8.55
C THR A 88 -6.55 -9.34 8.51
N VAL A 89 -5.85 -8.29 8.05
CA VAL A 89 -4.37 -8.24 8.05
C VAL A 89 -3.82 -8.19 9.48
N CYS A 90 -4.42 -7.38 10.35
CA CYS A 90 -3.98 -7.27 11.74
C CYS A 90 -4.19 -8.59 12.50
N GLU A 91 -5.34 -9.24 12.33
CA GLU A 91 -5.64 -10.56 12.90
C GLU A 91 -4.62 -11.60 12.42
N TYR A 92 -4.30 -11.63 11.12
CA TYR A 92 -3.23 -12.46 10.59
C TYR A 92 -1.88 -12.19 11.27
N ALA A 93 -1.52 -10.92 11.46
CA ALA A 93 -0.26 -10.53 12.09
C ALA A 93 -0.17 -10.95 13.56
N THR A 94 -1.29 -10.94 14.30
CA THR A 94 -1.31 -11.36 15.71
C THR A 94 -1.00 -12.84 15.96
N ALA A 95 -0.96 -13.65 14.90
CA ALA A 95 -0.53 -15.05 14.99
C ALA A 95 0.99 -15.22 15.12
N TYR A 96 1.78 -14.14 14.96
CA TYR A 96 3.23 -14.16 15.04
C TYR A 96 3.73 -13.54 16.36
N ASP A 97 4.94 -13.92 16.77
CA ASP A 97 5.58 -13.35 17.94
C ASP A 97 6.16 -11.96 17.62
N ASP A 98 5.80 -10.96 18.42
CA ASP A 98 6.31 -9.59 18.31
C ASP A 98 6.21 -8.97 16.89
N PRO A 99 5.02 -8.98 16.28
CA PRO A 99 4.86 -8.59 14.88
C PRO A 99 5.02 -7.09 14.68
N VAL A 100 5.68 -6.72 13.59
CA VAL A 100 5.76 -5.33 13.09
C VAL A 100 5.28 -5.30 11.65
N LEU A 101 4.26 -4.48 11.36
CA LEU A 101 3.81 -4.29 9.99
C LEU A 101 4.75 -3.34 9.25
N VAL A 102 5.20 -3.74 8.06
CA VAL A 102 6.14 -2.98 7.25
C VAL A 102 5.48 -2.61 5.93
N THR A 103 5.18 -1.33 5.75
CA THR A 103 4.54 -0.82 4.53
C THR A 103 5.54 0.01 3.74
N GLU A 104 5.23 0.26 2.46
CA GLU A 104 5.85 1.37 1.75
C GLU A 104 5.42 2.73 2.34
N ASP A 105 6.21 3.77 2.07
CA ASP A 105 5.91 5.14 2.45
C ASP A 105 4.92 5.77 1.47
N SER A 106 3.64 5.70 1.80
CA SER A 106 2.58 6.36 1.02
C SER A 106 2.53 7.86 1.38
N HIS A 107 3.26 8.71 0.67
CA HIS A 107 3.23 10.17 0.89
C HIS A 107 1.92 10.87 0.45
N TYR A 108 0.92 10.12 0.02
CA TYR A 108 -0.30 10.65 -0.57
C TYR A 108 -1.44 10.78 0.44
N SER A 109 -2.14 11.90 0.40
CA SER A 109 -3.40 12.11 1.12
C SER A 109 -4.57 11.67 0.24
N PRO A 110 -5.49 10.81 0.71
CA PRO A 110 -6.61 10.35 -0.09
C PRO A 110 -7.62 11.49 -0.34
N ASP A 111 -7.78 11.92 -1.59
CA ASP A 111 -8.84 12.84 -2.02
C ASP A 111 -9.93 12.09 -2.81
N LEU A 112 -11.04 11.78 -2.11
CA LEU A 112 -12.15 11.06 -2.71
C LEU A 112 -12.89 11.90 -3.75
N TRP A 113 -12.96 13.22 -3.57
CA TRP A 113 -13.70 14.07 -4.48
C TRP A 113 -12.95 14.22 -5.81
N ALA A 114 -11.64 14.45 -5.75
CA ALA A 114 -10.79 14.44 -6.94
C ALA A 114 -10.99 13.14 -7.74
N TRP A 115 -10.94 11.99 -7.07
CA TRP A 115 -11.16 10.69 -7.73
C TRP A 115 -12.57 10.53 -8.30
N LEU A 116 -13.62 10.91 -7.56
CA LEU A 116 -15.02 10.79 -8.02
C LEU A 116 -15.33 11.65 -9.26
N THR A 117 -14.61 12.75 -9.44
CA THR A 117 -14.85 13.71 -10.53
C THR A 117 -13.88 13.57 -11.71
N ASP A 118 -12.86 12.71 -11.58
CA ASP A 118 -11.93 12.43 -12.66
C ASP A 118 -12.60 11.52 -13.72
N PRO A 119 -12.67 11.94 -15.00
CA PRO A 119 -13.29 11.16 -16.06
C PRO A 119 -12.51 9.88 -16.41
N ASP A 120 -11.20 9.85 -16.17
CA ASP A 120 -10.28 8.77 -16.54
C ASP A 120 -9.95 7.84 -15.35
N ALA A 121 -10.37 8.23 -14.14
CA ALA A 121 -10.22 7.41 -12.94
C ALA A 121 -10.98 6.08 -13.04
N HIS A 122 -10.27 5.00 -12.68
CA HIS A 122 -10.78 3.64 -12.63
C HIS A 122 -10.11 2.87 -11.50
N ARG A 123 -10.80 1.84 -10.97
CA ARG A 123 -10.28 0.90 -9.95
C ARG A 123 -9.74 1.54 -8.66
N GLY A 124 -10.09 2.79 -8.40
CA GLY A 124 -9.77 3.44 -7.13
C GLY A 124 -8.33 3.91 -6.97
N SER A 125 -7.37 3.54 -7.84
CA SER A 125 -5.90 3.73 -7.68
C SER A 125 -5.45 4.90 -6.80
N ALA A 126 -5.74 6.14 -7.20
CA ALA A 126 -5.22 7.31 -6.48
C ALA A 126 -5.84 7.52 -5.09
N TRP A 127 -7.11 7.15 -4.89
CA TRP A 127 -7.77 7.31 -3.59
C TRP A 127 -7.65 6.05 -2.73
N LEU A 128 -7.92 4.89 -3.33
CA LEU A 128 -7.99 3.59 -2.67
C LEU A 128 -6.69 3.25 -1.97
N LEU A 129 -5.56 3.32 -2.68
CA LEU A 129 -4.28 2.87 -2.14
C LEU A 129 -3.85 3.75 -0.95
N SER A 130 -3.98 5.07 -1.09
CA SER A 130 -3.68 6.01 0.01
C SER A 130 -4.65 5.85 1.19
N ALA A 131 -5.94 5.64 0.91
CA ALA A 131 -6.94 5.37 1.94
C ALA A 131 -6.64 4.05 2.66
N ALA A 132 -6.28 2.99 1.93
CA ALA A 132 -5.93 1.69 2.48
C ALA A 132 -4.70 1.76 3.39
N HIS A 133 -3.64 2.47 3.00
CA HIS A 133 -2.49 2.73 3.88
C HIS A 133 -2.89 3.45 5.17
N LEU A 134 -3.71 4.50 5.06
CA LEU A 134 -4.18 5.26 6.23
C LEU A 134 -5.05 4.40 7.16
N ARG A 135 -5.99 3.61 6.59
CA ARG A 135 -6.87 2.74 7.36
C ARG A 135 -6.11 1.59 8.02
N LEU A 136 -5.12 1.00 7.33
CA LEU A 136 -4.25 -0.02 7.90
C LEU A 136 -3.53 0.50 9.15
N ARG A 137 -2.92 1.69 9.09
CA ARG A 137 -2.25 2.32 10.24
C ARG A 137 -3.22 2.59 11.39
N ALA A 138 -4.41 3.08 11.09
CA ALA A 138 -5.43 3.35 12.10
C ALA A 138 -5.88 2.06 12.81
N VAL A 139 -6.20 1.00 12.07
CA VAL A 139 -6.62 -0.28 12.63
C VAL A 139 -5.46 -0.97 13.37
N ALA A 140 -4.23 -0.95 12.83
CA ALA A 140 -3.06 -1.52 13.49
C ALA A 140 -2.84 -0.89 14.89
N ALA A 141 -3.10 0.42 15.04
CA ALA A 141 -3.05 1.08 16.35
C ALA A 141 -4.08 0.54 17.35
N GLU A 142 -5.29 0.17 16.89
CA GLU A 142 -6.31 -0.49 17.73
C GLU A 142 -5.81 -1.84 18.26
N TYR A 143 -5.07 -2.58 17.44
CA TYR A 143 -4.43 -3.86 17.78
C TYR A 143 -3.09 -3.70 18.54
N ARG A 144 -2.60 -2.48 18.70
CA ARG A 144 -1.26 -2.16 19.25
C ARG A 144 -0.12 -2.80 18.45
N LEU A 145 -0.31 -2.96 17.14
CA LEU A 145 0.72 -3.43 16.22
C LEU A 145 1.56 -2.22 15.77
N PRO A 146 2.89 -2.24 15.96
CA PRO A 146 3.77 -1.26 15.37
C PRO A 146 3.66 -1.30 13.84
N VAL A 147 3.67 -0.12 13.23
CA VAL A 147 3.75 0.02 11.77
C VAL A 147 4.96 0.88 11.45
N THR A 148 5.81 0.40 10.56
CA THR A 148 6.94 1.18 10.03
C THR A 148 6.83 1.32 8.53
N ALA A 149 7.23 2.48 8.02
CA ALA A 149 7.33 2.72 6.59
C ALA A 149 8.79 2.51 6.14
N VAL A 150 8.97 1.79 5.04
CA VAL A 150 10.24 1.67 4.32
C VAL A 150 10.11 2.34 2.96
N THR A 151 11.23 2.70 2.35
CA THR A 151 11.17 3.34 1.03
C THR A 151 10.47 2.45 0.01
N GLU A 152 9.62 3.04 -0.82
CA GLU A 152 8.90 2.36 -1.90
C GLU A 152 9.81 1.94 -3.08
N ALA A 153 10.87 2.70 -3.36
CA ALA A 153 11.62 2.59 -4.61
C ALA A 153 11.95 1.15 -5.01
N TYR A 154 11.44 0.73 -6.17
CA TYR A 154 11.63 -0.59 -6.78
C TYR A 154 11.11 -1.80 -5.97
N SER A 155 10.31 -1.60 -4.91
CA SER A 155 9.75 -2.71 -4.09
C SER A 155 9.00 -3.75 -4.92
N THR A 156 8.34 -3.29 -5.98
CA THR A 156 7.53 -4.07 -6.91
C THR A 156 8.33 -4.83 -7.97
N GLN A 157 9.63 -4.58 -8.10
CA GLN A 157 10.52 -5.19 -9.10
C GLN A 157 11.71 -5.93 -8.47
N GLU A 158 12.13 -5.54 -7.28
CA GLU A 158 13.23 -6.17 -6.55
C GLU A 158 12.90 -7.62 -6.25
N CYS A 159 13.80 -8.55 -6.59
CA CYS A 159 13.63 -9.95 -6.21
C CYS A 159 13.79 -10.12 -4.70
N HIS A 160 12.77 -10.67 -4.03
CA HIS A 160 12.79 -10.88 -2.58
C HIS A 160 13.91 -11.80 -2.09
N ALA A 161 14.57 -12.58 -2.95
CA ALA A 161 15.66 -13.46 -2.56
C ALA A 161 17.04 -12.82 -2.75
N CYS A 162 17.34 -12.30 -3.95
CA CYS A 162 18.67 -11.79 -4.27
C CYS A 162 18.80 -10.27 -4.37
N GLY A 163 17.70 -9.52 -4.29
CA GLY A 163 17.70 -8.06 -4.37
C GLY A 163 17.92 -7.49 -5.78
N VAL A 164 18.10 -8.33 -6.81
CA VAL A 164 18.26 -7.88 -8.20
C VAL A 164 16.90 -7.50 -8.79
N LEU A 165 16.86 -6.42 -9.58
CA LEU A 165 15.65 -5.98 -10.27
C LEU A 165 15.24 -7.00 -11.34
N GLY A 166 14.02 -7.51 -11.18
CA GLY A 166 13.36 -8.37 -12.14
C GLY A 166 12.54 -7.60 -13.18
N THR A 167 11.94 -8.35 -14.09
CA THR A 167 10.96 -7.84 -15.05
C THR A 167 9.56 -8.16 -14.56
N ARG A 168 8.65 -7.18 -14.60
CA ARG A 168 7.22 -7.42 -14.36
C ARG A 168 6.56 -7.96 -15.61
N GLU A 169 5.94 -9.12 -15.51
CA GLU A 169 5.15 -9.72 -16.58
C GLU A 169 3.66 -9.54 -16.25
N LEU A 170 2.95 -8.81 -17.12
CA LEU A 170 1.50 -8.60 -17.04
C LEU A 170 1.00 -8.08 -15.67
N ASN A 171 1.86 -7.38 -14.91
CA ASN A 171 1.62 -6.90 -13.55
C ASN A 171 1.25 -7.98 -12.50
N THR A 172 1.26 -9.26 -12.85
CA THR A 172 0.87 -10.37 -11.96
C THR A 172 2.05 -11.13 -11.40
N THR A 173 3.17 -11.15 -12.13
CA THR A 173 4.39 -11.84 -11.72
C THR A 173 5.63 -10.97 -11.87
N VAL A 174 6.66 -11.32 -11.10
CA VAL A 174 8.03 -10.82 -11.25
C VAL A 174 8.91 -12.00 -11.66
N ARG A 175 9.66 -11.82 -12.75
CA ARG A 175 10.75 -12.73 -13.13
C ARG A 175 12.09 -12.15 -12.68
N CYS A 176 12.85 -12.91 -11.89
CA CYS A 176 14.21 -12.50 -11.53
C CYS A 176 15.14 -12.63 -12.73
N THR A 177 16.00 -11.63 -12.93
CA THR A 177 16.98 -11.60 -14.04
C THR A 177 18.33 -12.20 -13.65
N ASN A 178 18.53 -12.53 -12.36
CA ASN A 178 19.75 -13.14 -11.86
C ASN A 178 19.72 -14.65 -12.07
N SER A 179 20.55 -15.17 -12.98
CA SER A 179 20.65 -16.60 -13.29
C SER A 179 21.13 -17.48 -12.13
N ASN A 180 21.71 -16.90 -11.09
CA ASN A 180 22.14 -17.61 -9.88
C ASN A 180 21.08 -17.56 -8.75
N CYS A 181 19.95 -16.91 -8.97
CA CYS A 181 18.85 -16.87 -8.00
C CYS A 181 17.94 -18.09 -8.18
N HIS A 182 17.48 -18.66 -7.08
CA HIS A 182 16.50 -19.77 -7.12
C HIS A 182 15.09 -19.30 -7.48
N VAL A 183 14.84 -17.98 -7.41
CA VAL A 183 13.56 -17.39 -7.82
C VAL A 183 13.61 -17.18 -9.32
N ASP A 184 12.88 -18.00 -10.09
CA ASP A 184 12.64 -17.72 -11.51
C ASP A 184 11.48 -16.73 -11.64
N THR A 185 10.23 -17.21 -11.47
CA THR A 185 9.01 -16.40 -11.55
C THR A 185 8.21 -16.54 -10.25
N VAL A 186 7.68 -15.42 -9.74
CA VAL A 186 6.91 -15.38 -8.49
C VAL A 186 5.74 -14.40 -8.59
N ALA A 187 4.67 -14.65 -7.84
CA ALA A 187 3.55 -13.71 -7.72
C ALA A 187 4.03 -12.36 -7.20
N ALA A 188 3.63 -11.29 -7.89
CA ALA A 188 4.27 -10.00 -7.72
C ALA A 188 3.98 -9.35 -6.35
N ASP A 189 2.74 -9.45 -5.87
CA ASP A 189 2.34 -8.86 -4.59
C ASP A 189 2.99 -9.60 -3.41
N PHE A 190 3.11 -10.94 -3.52
CA PHE A 190 3.89 -11.72 -2.55
C PHE A 190 5.35 -11.28 -2.54
N ASN A 191 5.95 -11.12 -3.72
CA ASN A 191 7.34 -10.68 -3.82
C ASN A 191 7.52 -9.27 -3.21
N ALA A 192 6.63 -8.34 -3.51
CA ALA A 192 6.65 -6.98 -2.97
C ALA A 192 6.52 -7.00 -1.44
N ALA A 193 5.52 -7.71 -0.90
CA ALA A 193 5.34 -7.88 0.55
C ALA A 193 6.60 -8.47 1.20
N LYS A 194 7.22 -9.48 0.58
CA LYS A 194 8.45 -10.09 1.09
C LYS A 194 9.63 -9.12 1.05
N VAL A 195 9.77 -8.32 0.00
CA VAL A 195 10.78 -7.26 -0.09
C VAL A 195 10.59 -6.23 1.02
N LEU A 196 9.36 -5.76 1.25
CA LEU A 196 9.05 -4.81 2.33
C LEU A 196 9.45 -5.38 3.70
N ALA A 197 9.08 -6.64 3.99
CA ALA A 197 9.46 -7.32 5.24
C ALA A 197 10.99 -7.35 5.43
N ARG A 198 11.75 -7.66 4.37
CA ARG A 198 13.22 -7.70 4.43
C ARG A 198 13.84 -6.32 4.67
N ARG A 199 13.26 -5.27 4.08
CA ARG A 199 13.73 -3.87 4.22
C ARG A 199 13.62 -3.32 5.63
N TYR A 200 12.89 -3.99 6.52
CA TYR A 200 12.90 -3.69 7.96
C TYR A 200 14.31 -3.69 8.54
N TYR A 201 15.14 -4.66 8.12
CA TYR A 201 16.51 -4.79 8.60
C TYR A 201 17.47 -3.92 7.77
N PRO A 202 18.32 -3.10 8.41
CA PRO A 202 19.34 -2.33 7.71
C PRO A 202 20.23 -3.19 6.83
N GLY A 203 20.58 -2.72 5.63
CA GLY A 203 21.48 -3.42 4.71
C GLY A 203 20.86 -4.61 3.98
N ARG A 204 19.55 -4.84 4.09
CA ARG A 204 18.82 -5.84 3.28
C ARG A 204 18.02 -5.24 2.11
N CYS A 205 18.34 -4.02 1.73
CA CYS A 205 17.84 -3.34 0.52
C CYS A 205 18.70 -3.69 -0.70
N CYS A 206 18.14 -3.57 -1.91
CA CYS A 206 18.86 -3.63 -3.17
C CYS A 206 20.17 -2.79 -3.18
N ASP A 207 21.30 -3.44 -3.48
CA ASP A 207 22.61 -2.79 -3.69
C ASP A 207 22.63 -1.86 -4.93
N TYR A 208 21.70 -2.03 -5.86
CA TYR A 208 21.55 -1.20 -7.07
C TYR A 208 20.73 0.08 -6.85
N ARG A 209 20.32 0.36 -5.61
CA ARG A 209 19.81 1.67 -5.27
C ARG A 209 20.92 2.68 -5.56
N PRO A 210 20.71 3.72 -6.39
CA PRO A 210 21.63 4.84 -6.41
C PRO A 210 21.78 5.28 -4.95
N ARG A 211 22.98 5.21 -4.39
CA ARG A 211 23.24 5.86 -3.12
C ARG A 211 22.84 7.31 -3.34
N GLU A 212 21.80 7.78 -2.67
CA GLU A 212 21.56 9.22 -2.58
C GLU A 212 22.88 9.81 -2.10
N SER A 213 23.52 10.56 -2.98
CA SER A 213 24.68 11.35 -2.61
C SER A 213 24.20 12.24 -1.48
N ALA A 214 24.91 12.20 -0.35
CA ALA A 214 24.70 13.11 0.75
C ALA A 214 25.00 14.54 0.26
N HIS A 215 24.03 15.15 -0.40
CA HIS A 215 24.01 16.56 -0.70
C HIS A 215 22.98 17.20 0.23
N SER A 216 23.50 17.68 1.35
CA SER A 216 22.90 18.78 2.09
C SER A 216 22.64 19.95 1.14
N GLY A 217 21.37 20.26 0.87
CA GLY A 217 20.97 21.41 0.08
C GLY A 217 19.45 21.55 -0.02
N ASP A 218 18.91 22.45 0.81
CA ASP A 218 17.59 23.10 0.78
C ASP A 218 16.47 22.47 -0.07
N HIS A 219 15.48 21.89 0.62
CA HIS A 219 14.11 21.84 0.10
C HIS A 219 13.51 23.25 0.08
N GLN A 220 13.79 23.99 -0.99
CA GLN A 220 12.98 25.17 -1.31
C GLN A 220 11.64 24.69 -1.87
N ALA A 221 10.58 24.98 -1.11
CA ALA A 221 9.21 24.80 -1.52
C ALA A 221 8.97 25.51 -2.86
N LEU A 222 8.54 24.77 -3.88
CA LEU A 222 7.99 25.34 -5.10
C LEU A 222 6.65 25.98 -4.75
N ALA A 223 6.70 27.26 -4.41
CA ALA A 223 5.55 28.15 -4.46
C ALA A 223 5.13 28.27 -5.93
N ALA A 224 3.88 27.91 -6.20
CA ALA A 224 3.26 28.13 -7.50
C ALA A 224 3.17 29.63 -7.77
N ASP A 225 3.88 30.08 -8.80
CA ASP A 225 3.74 31.41 -9.37
C ASP A 225 2.37 31.53 -10.03
N GLY A 226 1.50 32.33 -9.44
CA GLY A 226 0.18 32.69 -9.95
C GLY A 226 -0.14 34.12 -9.53
N GLY A 227 0.52 35.09 -10.16
CA GLY A 227 0.33 36.52 -9.89
C GLY A 227 0.36 37.33 -11.18
N LEU A 228 -0.73 38.05 -11.43
CA LEU A 228 -1.07 38.83 -12.62
C LEU A 228 0.04 39.76 -13.12
N ARG A 229 0.05 40.01 -14.43
CA ARG A 229 0.56 41.26 -14.99
C ARG A 229 -0.63 42.08 -15.49
N ASP A 230 -0.62 43.34 -15.05
CA ASP A 230 -1.48 44.43 -15.49
C ASP A 230 -1.45 44.67 -17.01
#